data_AF-A0A4R0PGT8-F1
#
_entry.id   AF-A0A4R0PGT8-F1
#
_cell.length_a   1.000
_cell.length_b   1.000
_cell.length_c   1.000
_cell.angle_alpha   90.00
_cell.angle_beta   90.00
_cell.angle_gamma   90.00
#
_symmetry.space_group_name_H-M   'P 1'
#
loop_
_entity.id
_entity.type
_entity.pdbx_description
1 polymer ?
#
loop_
_entity_poly.entity_id
_entity_poly.type
_entity_poly.pdbx_seq_one_letter_code
_entity_poly.pdbx_strand_id
1 'polypeptide(L)'
;MTSLEFHSSQRRARSLLTAALAEAAVGWAHRAIHAVVEWRRQRRDRAAFQQLIGKEDWVYRDMGIHRGDVEWASHLPLHINAAQELEKLRARYNMGR
;
A
#
# COMPACT_ATOMS: atom_id res chain seq x y z
N MET A 1 39.03 15.46 -37.41
CA MET A 1 38.02 15.68 -36.35
C MET A 1 38.36 17.00 -35.67
N THR A 2 37.55 18.04 -35.87
CA THR A 2 37.87 19.41 -35.42
C THR A 2 37.37 19.65 -33.99
N SER A 3 38.05 20.54 -33.26
CA SER A 3 37.74 20.87 -31.85
C SER A 3 36.28 21.28 -31.61
N LEU A 4 35.62 21.86 -32.63
CA LEU A 4 34.21 22.26 -32.60
C LEU A 4 33.24 21.06 -32.56
N GLU A 5 33.54 19.95 -33.25
CA GLU A 5 32.69 18.74 -33.23
C GLU A 5 32.83 17.96 -31.92
N PHE A 6 34.02 17.96 -31.33
CA PHE A 6 34.26 17.34 -30.02
C PHE A 6 33.49 18.07 -28.90
N HIS A 7 33.46 19.41 -28.95
CA HIS A 7 32.77 20.20 -27.94
C HIS A 7 31.24 20.12 -28.03
N SER A 8 30.68 19.92 -29.23
CA SER A 8 29.24 19.77 -29.43
C SER A 8 28.73 18.38 -29.02
N SER A 9 29.50 17.33 -29.28
CA SER A 9 29.20 15.96 -28.83
C SER A 9 29.27 15.85 -27.30
N GLN A 10 30.26 16.49 -26.68
CA GLN A 10 30.42 16.50 -25.22
C GLN A 10 29.28 17.26 -24.51
N ARG A 11 28.74 18.35 -25.10
CA ARG A 11 27.55 19.04 -24.57
C ARG A 11 26.29 18.19 -24.68
N ARG A 12 26.06 17.52 -25.82
CA ARG A 12 24.90 16.63 -26.02
C ARG A 12 24.93 15.44 -25.05
N ALA A 13 26.08 14.82 -24.85
CA ALA A 13 26.22 13.72 -23.89
C ALA A 13 25.86 14.17 -22.46
N ARG A 14 26.30 15.35 -22.04
CA ARG A 14 25.98 15.90 -20.72
C ARG A 14 24.49 16.25 -20.57
N SER A 15 23.87 16.84 -21.59
CA SER A 15 22.43 17.17 -21.54
C SER A 15 21.54 15.92 -21.47
N LEU A 16 21.93 14.84 -22.15
CA LEU A 16 21.22 13.56 -22.10
C LEU A 16 21.34 12.91 -20.72
N LEU A 17 22.53 12.95 -20.10
CA LEU A 17 22.73 12.43 -18.74
C LEU A 17 21.92 13.22 -17.70
N THR A 18 21.87 14.55 -17.80
CA THR A 18 21.05 15.37 -16.90
C THR A 18 19.55 15.10 -17.07
N ALA A 19 19.09 14.88 -18.30
CA ALA A 19 17.70 14.54 -18.56
C ALA A 19 17.34 13.16 -17.98
N ALA A 20 18.19 12.15 -18.21
CA ALA A 20 17.99 10.80 -17.67
C ALA A 20 17.97 10.77 -16.13
N LEU A 21 18.83 11.56 -15.48
CA LEU A 21 18.83 11.70 -14.02
C LEU A 21 17.56 12.40 -13.51
N ALA A 22 17.07 13.42 -14.23
CA ALA A 22 15.83 14.11 -13.88
C ALA A 22 14.61 13.18 -13.99
N GLU A 23 14.50 12.41 -15.08
CA GLU A 23 13.44 11.42 -15.26
C GLU A 23 13.48 10.32 -14.18
N ALA A 24 14.67 9.83 -13.86
CA ALA A 24 14.85 8.89 -12.77
C ALA A 24 14.37 9.51 -11.44
N ALA A 25 14.81 10.72 -11.10
CA ALA A 25 14.42 11.41 -9.87
C ALA A 25 12.89 11.57 -9.75
N VAL A 26 12.20 11.93 -10.84
CA VAL A 26 10.73 12.02 -10.87
C VAL A 26 10.08 10.65 -10.61
N GLY A 27 10.58 9.60 -11.25
CA GLY A 27 10.08 8.23 -11.02
C GLY A 27 10.25 7.77 -9.57
N TRP A 28 11.39 8.07 -8.95
CA TRP A 28 11.63 7.77 -7.53
C TRP A 28 10.73 8.57 -6.60
N ALA A 29 10.54 9.87 -6.86
CA ALA A 29 9.64 10.72 -6.10
C ALA A 29 8.20 10.20 -6.15
N HIS A 30 7.73 9.79 -7.32
CA HIS A 30 6.39 9.23 -7.48
C HIS A 30 6.19 7.96 -6.64
N ARG A 31 7.13 7.01 -6.71
CA ARG A 31 7.07 5.78 -5.88
C ARG A 31 7.10 6.07 -4.39
N ALA A 32 7.92 7.03 -3.95
CA ALA A 32 8.00 7.42 -2.56
C ALA A 32 6.68 8.02 -2.06
N ILE A 33 6.05 8.90 -2.84
CA ILE A 33 4.74 9.46 -2.52
C ILE A 33 3.69 8.35 -2.42
N HIS A 34 3.64 7.44 -3.40
CA HIS A 34 2.72 6.30 -3.37
C HIS A 34 2.91 5.41 -2.13
N ALA A 35 4.16 5.10 -1.77
CA ALA A 35 4.46 4.31 -0.58
C ALA A 35 4.00 5.01 0.72
N VAL A 36 4.20 6.32 0.83
CA VAL A 36 3.76 7.11 1.99
C VAL A 36 2.24 7.18 2.09
N VAL A 37 1.56 7.40 0.96
CA VAL A 37 0.08 7.42 0.90
C VAL A 37 -0.48 6.06 1.31
N GLU A 38 0.07 4.99 0.78
CA GLU A 38 -0.38 3.63 1.07
C GLU A 38 -0.14 3.26 2.54
N TRP A 39 1.04 3.59 3.09
CA TRP A 39 1.33 3.40 4.51
C TRP A 39 0.36 4.18 5.42
N ARG A 40 0.02 5.43 5.06
CA ARG A 40 -0.97 6.21 5.80
C ARG A 40 -2.36 5.59 5.73
N ARG A 41 -2.75 5.08 4.56
CA ARG A 41 -4.02 4.38 4.37
C ARG A 41 -4.10 3.13 5.24
N GLN A 42 -3.08 2.27 5.18
CA GLN A 42 -2.99 1.06 6.01
C GLN A 42 -3.09 1.37 7.50
N ARG A 43 -2.46 2.46 7.98
CA ARG A 43 -2.59 2.88 9.38
C ARG A 43 -4.00 3.33 9.74
N ARG A 44 -4.71 4.04 8.86
CA ARG A 44 -6.10 4.43 9.11
C ARG A 44 -7.03 3.24 9.11
N ASP A 45 -6.88 2.33 8.15
CA ASP A 45 -7.68 1.11 8.05
C ASP A 45 -7.46 0.23 9.29
N ARG A 46 -6.22 0.11 9.75
CA ARG A 46 -5.88 -0.55 11.02
C ARG A 46 -6.56 0.13 12.21
N ALA A 47 -6.51 1.46 12.30
CA ALA A 47 -7.14 2.19 13.41
C ALA A 47 -8.66 2.01 13.42
N ALA A 48 -9.31 2.03 12.26
CA ALA A 48 -10.74 1.75 12.12
C ALA A 48 -11.07 0.32 12.54
N PHE A 49 -10.29 -0.67 12.08
CA PHE A 49 -10.45 -2.07 12.46
C PHE A 49 -10.31 -2.29 13.97
N GLN A 50 -9.34 -1.63 14.62
CA GLN A 50 -9.12 -1.75 16.06
C GLN A 50 -10.31 -1.28 16.90
N GLN A 51 -11.17 -0.40 16.37
CA GLN A 51 -12.41 0.00 17.06
C GLN A 51 -13.45 -1.12 17.15
N LEU A 52 -13.29 -2.18 16.34
CA LEU A 52 -14.12 -3.37 16.42
C LEU A 52 -13.70 -4.26 17.60
N ILE A 53 -12.45 -4.19 18.06
CA ILE A 53 -11.96 -5.05 19.14
C ILE A 53 -12.62 -4.68 20.46
N GLY A 54 -13.19 -5.69 21.14
CA GLY A 54 -13.88 -5.50 22.41
C GLY A 54 -15.33 -4.99 22.27
N LYS A 55 -15.88 -4.93 21.06
CA LYS A 55 -17.35 -4.83 20.89
C LYS A 55 -18.02 -6.10 21.43
N GLU A 56 -19.27 -5.95 21.84
CA GLU A 56 -20.07 -7.04 22.38
C GLU A 56 -20.36 -8.11 21.31
N ASP A 57 -20.45 -9.37 21.74
CA ASP A 57 -20.58 -10.52 20.84
C ASP A 57 -21.81 -10.50 19.92
N TRP A 58 -22.86 -9.77 20.30
CA TRP A 58 -24.05 -9.61 19.47
C TRP A 58 -23.77 -8.73 18.23
N VAL A 59 -22.86 -7.75 18.34
CA VAL A 59 -22.49 -6.86 17.23
C VAL A 59 -21.75 -7.65 16.15
N TYR A 60 -20.86 -8.56 16.53
CA TYR A 60 -20.17 -9.43 15.56
C TYR A 60 -21.15 -10.39 14.87
N ARG A 61 -22.11 -10.94 15.63
CA ARG A 61 -23.14 -11.84 15.10
C ARG A 61 -24.01 -11.15 14.06
N ASP A 62 -24.41 -9.90 14.27
CA ASP A 62 -25.18 -9.12 13.30
C ASP A 62 -24.39 -8.89 12.00
N MET A 63 -23.08 -8.67 12.11
CA MET A 63 -22.17 -8.59 10.94
C MET A 63 -21.86 -9.96 10.30
N GLY A 64 -22.30 -11.07 10.91
CA GLY A 64 -22.04 -12.43 10.41
C GLY A 64 -20.60 -12.90 10.58
N ILE A 65 -19.86 -12.32 11.53
CA ILE A 65 -18.47 -12.70 11.86
C ILE A 65 -18.38 -13.12 13.33
N HIS A 66 -17.39 -13.94 13.70
CA HIS A 66 -17.20 -14.37 15.09
C HIS A 66 -16.13 -13.53 15.78
N ARG A 67 -16.23 -13.42 17.10
CA ARG A 67 -15.22 -12.72 17.91
C ARG A 67 -13.81 -13.28 17.68
N GLY A 68 -13.68 -14.60 17.58
CA GLY A 68 -12.40 -15.26 17.30
C GLY A 68 -11.80 -14.85 15.95
N ASP A 69 -12.63 -14.60 14.92
CA ASP A 69 -12.16 -14.13 13.62
C ASP A 69 -11.60 -12.71 13.72
N VAL A 70 -12.27 -11.83 14.48
CA VAL A 70 -11.84 -10.45 14.72
C VAL A 70 -10.54 -10.41 15.53
N GLU A 71 -10.45 -11.23 16.59
CA GLU A 71 -9.24 -11.38 17.38
C GLU A 71 -8.10 -11.92 16.52
N TRP A 72 -8.31 -12.94 15.71
CA TRP A 72 -7.32 -13.44 14.74
C TRP A 72 -6.86 -12.34 13.77
N ALA A 73 -7.80 -11.65 13.11
CA ALA A 73 -7.50 -10.61 12.13
C ALA A 73 -6.79 -9.40 12.76
N SER A 74 -6.96 -9.16 14.06
CA SER A 74 -6.22 -8.13 14.79
C SER A 74 -4.72 -8.41 14.88
N HIS A 75 -4.27 -9.66 14.73
CA HIS A 75 -2.85 -10.01 14.76
C HIS A 75 -2.17 -9.93 13.39
N LEU A 76 -2.91 -9.61 12.32
CA LEU A 76 -2.35 -9.52 10.98
C LEU A 76 -1.34 -8.35 10.82
N PRO A 77 -0.29 -8.52 10.00
CA PRO A 77 0.61 -7.43 9.62
C PRO A 77 -0.11 -6.24 8.98
N LEU A 78 0.43 -5.02 9.15
CA LEU A 78 -0.16 -3.78 8.60
C LEU A 78 -0.35 -3.76 7.09
N HIS A 79 0.47 -4.50 6.34
CA HIS A 79 0.37 -4.58 4.89
C HIS A 79 -0.76 -5.51 4.42
N ILE A 80 -1.40 -6.26 5.33
CA ILE A 80 -2.54 -7.12 5.05
C ILE A 80 -3.81 -6.42 5.51
N ASN A 81 -4.80 -6.32 4.62
CA ASN A 81 -6.07 -5.71 4.94
C ASN A 81 -6.94 -6.68 5.78
N ALA A 82 -6.96 -6.46 7.09
CA ALA A 82 -7.71 -7.28 8.03
C ALA A 82 -9.23 -7.33 7.73
N ALA A 83 -9.82 -6.24 7.21
CA ALA A 83 -11.23 -6.21 6.84
C ALA A 83 -11.53 -7.12 5.64
N GLN A 84 -10.64 -7.15 4.64
CA GLN A 84 -10.77 -8.06 3.50
C GLN A 84 -10.64 -9.53 3.92
N GLU A 85 -9.73 -9.84 4.85
CA GLU A 85 -9.59 -11.21 5.35
C GLU A 85 -10.83 -11.66 6.16
N LEU A 86 -11.43 -10.75 6.94
CA LEU A 86 -12.71 -11.04 7.60
C LEU A 86 -13.83 -11.31 6.60
N GLU A 87 -13.92 -10.54 5.52
CA GLU A 87 -14.94 -10.75 4.49
C GLU A 87 -14.77 -12.13 3.80
N LYS A 88 -13.52 -12.56 3.57
CA LYS A 88 -13.24 -13.91 3.05
C LYS A 88 -13.70 -15.00 4.00
N LEU A 89 -13.48 -14.84 5.30
CA LEU A 89 -13.96 -15.79 6.31
C LEU A 89 -15.49 -15.83 6.36
N ARG A 90 -16.13 -14.66 6.36
CA ARG A 90 -17.59 -14.53 6.28
C ARG A 90 -18.17 -15.25 5.05
N ALA A 91 -17.56 -15.05 3.88
CA ALA A 91 -17.99 -15.72 2.65
C ALA A 91 -17.88 -17.25 2.76
N ARG A 92 -16.83 -17.78 3.42
CA ARG A 92 -16.68 -19.21 3.67
C ARG A 92 -17.76 -19.75 4.61
N TYR A 93 -18.09 -19.03 5.68
CA TYR A 93 -19.17 -19.42 6.59
C TYR A 93 -20.54 -19.43 5.92
N ASN A 94 -20.77 -18.54 4.96
CA ASN A 94 -22.02 -18.48 4.21
C ASN A 94 -22.12 -19.55 3.10
N MET A 95 -21.01 -20.05 2.56
CA MET A 95 -21.00 -21.13 1.57
C MET A 95 -21.08 -22.54 2.19
N GLY A 96 -20.73 -22.70 3.46
CA GLY A 96 -20.80 -23.97 4.19
C GLY A 96 -22.14 -24.24 4.88
N ARG A 97 -23.17 -23.42 4.63
CA ARG A 97 -24.53 -23.61 5.13
C ARG A 97 -25.49 -24.05 4.03
#